data_AF-A0A0B2D6A5-F1
#
_entry.id   AF-A0A0B2D6A5-F1
#
_cell.length_a   1.000
_cell.length_b   1.000
_cell.length_c   1.000
_cell.angle_alpha   90.00
_cell.angle_beta   90.00
_cell.angle_gamma   90.00
#
_symmetry.space_group_name_H-M   'P 1'
#
loop_
_entity.id
_entity.type
_entity.pdbx_description
1 polymer ?
#
loop_
_entity_poly.entity_id
_entity_poly.type
_entity_poly.pdbx_seq_one_letter_code
_entity_poly.pdbx_strand_id
1 'polypeptide(L)' 'MFGISIWQLLIILLIVVMLFGTKRLKSLGSDVGEAIGGFRKSLKDDKEGSAS' A
#
# COMPACT_ATOMS: atom_id res chain seq x y z
N MET A 1 17.31 -16.76 13.94
CA MET A 1 16.12 -16.40 13.15
C MET A 1 16.27 -14.95 12.72
N PHE A 2 16.31 -14.68 11.41
CA PHE A 2 16.36 -13.31 10.89
C PHE A 2 15.06 -12.59 11.27
N GLY A 3 15.09 -11.83 12.37
CA GLY A 3 14.02 -10.92 12.71
C GLY A 3 13.96 -9.85 11.65
N ILE A 4 12.81 -9.70 11.00
CA ILE A 4 12.56 -8.62 10.06
C ILE A 4 12.62 -7.33 10.87
N SER A 5 13.79 -6.69 10.85
CA SER A 5 14.00 -5.40 11.49
C SER A 5 13.44 -4.32 10.57
N ILE A 6 12.67 -3.39 11.15
CA ILE A 6 12.12 -2.23 10.44
C ILE A 6 13.22 -1.49 9.66
N TRP A 7 14.43 -1.43 10.22
CA TRP A 7 15.61 -0.85 9.56
C TRP A 7 16.05 -1.57 8.29
N GLN A 8 15.94 -2.90 8.25
CA GLN A 8 16.25 -3.68 7.05
C GLN A 8 15.19 -3.46 5.96
N LEU A 9 13.91 -3.38 6.34
CA LEU A 9 12.83 -3.08 5.40
C LEU A 9 13.00 -1.70 4.76
N LEU A 10 13.41 -0.69 5.53
CA LEU A 10 13.68 0.65 4.98
C LEU A 10 14.82 0.65 3.95
N ILE A 11 15.90 -0.10 4.21
CA ILE A 11 17.03 -0.24 3.28
C ILE A 11 16.58 -0.95 1.99
N ILE A 12 15.81 -2.03 2.10
CA ILE A 12 15.27 -2.74 0.93
C ILE A 12 14.32 -1.83 0.14
N LEU A 13 13.44 -1.10 0.83
CA LEU A 13 12.52 -0.15 0.22
C LEU A 13 13.29 0.94 -0.55
N LEU A 14 14.36 1.49 0.03
CA LEU A 14 15.19 2.50 -0.63
C LEU A 14 15.80 1.95 -1.93
N ILE A 15 16.32 0.72 -1.91
CA ILE A 15 16.88 0.06 -3.09
C ILE A 15 15.81 -0.13 -4.16
N VAL A 16 14.62 -0.62 -3.79
CA VAL A 16 13.48 -0.78 -4.71
C VAL A 16 13.09 0.57 -5.32
N VAL A 17 13.01 1.63 -4.51
CA VAL A 17 12.71 2.99 -5.00
C VAL A 17 13.79 3.49 -5.96
N MET A 18 15.08 3.22 -5.71
CA MET A 18 16.17 3.62 -6.61
C MET A 18 16.17 2.82 -7.93
N LEU A 19 15.86 1.53 -7.90
CA LEU A 19 15.83 0.67 -9.10
C LEU A 19 14.64 1.00 -10.00
N PHE A 20 13.46 1.15 -9.42
CA PHE A 20 12.24 1.41 -10.18
C PHE A 20 12.01 2.91 -10.46
N GLY A 21 12.64 3.77 -9.66
CA GLY A 21 12.42 5.21 -9.68
C GLY A 21 11.08 5.62 -9.05
N THR A 22 11.04 6.80 -8.47
CA THR A 22 9.84 7.34 -7.80
C THR A 22 8.66 7.56 -8.75
N LYS A 23 8.92 7.84 -10.04
CA LYS A 23 7.87 8.06 -11.04
C LYS A 23 7.04 6.81 -11.32
N ARG A 24 7.68 5.64 -11.51
CA ARG A 24 7.00 4.36 -11.75
C ARG A 24 6.28 3.89 -10.50
N LEU A 25 6.91 4.05 -9.33
CA LEU A 25 6.31 3.67 -8.07
C LEU A 25 5.07 4.54 -7.74
N LYS A 26 5.10 5.83 -8.11
CA LYS A 26 3.96 6.73 -7.96
C LYS A 26 2.81 6.35 -8.89
N SER A 27 3.06 6.08 -10.17
CA SER A 27 1.99 5.71 -11.11
C SER A 27 1.33 4.40 -10.69
N LEU A 28 2.13 3.36 -10.42
CA LEU A 28 1.62 2.06 -9.95
C LEU A 28 0.93 2.18 -8.58
N GLY A 29 1.47 2.99 -7.68
CA GLY A 29 0.89 3.24 -6.37
C GLY A 29 -0.44 3.98 -6.45
N SER A 30 -0.60 4.91 -7.40
CA SER A 30 -1.87 5.59 -7.65
C SER A 30 -2.91 4.63 -8.20
N ASP A 31 -2.57 3.82 -9.21
CA ASP A 31 -3.50 2.86 -9.85
C ASP A 31 -3.96 1.79 -8.83
N VAL A 32 -3.02 1.25 -8.05
CA VAL A 32 -3.33 0.27 -6.99
C VAL A 32 -4.07 0.93 -5.83
N GLY A 33 -3.72 2.16 -5.47
CA GLY A 33 -4.37 2.91 -4.40
C GLY A 33 -5.83 3.23 -4.70
N GLU A 34 -6.14 3.54 -5.96
CA GLU A 34 -7.50 3.81 -6.42
C GLU A 34 -8.36 2.53 -6.38
N ALA A 35 -7.80 1.38 -6.82
CA ALA A 35 -8.46 0.08 -6.72
C ALA A 35 -8.73 -0.35 -5.26
N ILE A 36 -7.74 -0.20 -4.38
CA ILE A 36 -7.88 -0.51 -2.94
C ILE A 36 -8.84 0.48 -2.27
N GLY A 37 -8.87 1.75 -2.72
CA GLY A 37 -9.78 2.78 -2.22
C GLY A 37 -11.25 2.41 -2.39
N GLY A 38 -11.61 1.90 -3.58
CA GLY A 38 -12.96 1.37 -3.85
C GLY A 38 -13.32 0.20 -2.93
N PHE A 39 -12.41 -0.75 -2.77
CA PHE A 39 -12.59 -1.89 -1.87
C PHE A 39 -12.79 -1.48 -0.40
N ARG A 40 -11.97 -0.53 0.09
CA ARG A 40 -12.12 0.00 1.46
C ARG A 40 -13.44 0.72 1.65
N LYS A 41 -13.93 1.45 0.63
CA LYS A 41 -15.20 2.15 0.68
C LYS A 41 -16.37 1.18 0.79
N SER A 42 -16.41 0.13 -0.03
CA SER A 42 -17.43 -0.92 0.06
C SER A 42 -17.43 -1.64 1.41
N LEU A 43 -16.25 -1.96 1.94
CA LEU A 43 -16.14 -2.58 3.28
C LEU A 43 -16.60 -1.68 4.43
N LYS A 44 -16.57 -0.35 4.25
CA LYS A 44 -17.09 0.62 5.22
C LYS A 44 -18.60 0.77 5.10
N ASP A 45 -19.10 0.87 3.87
CA ASP A 45 -20.53 0.95 3.57
C ASP A 45 -21.29 -0.28 4.11
N ASP A 46 -20.70 -1.47 3.98
CA ASP A 46 -21.24 -2.73 4.51
C ASP A 46 -21.24 -2.78 6.06
N LYS A 47 -20.27 -2.11 6.71
CA LYS A 47 -20.23 -2.00 8.19
C LYS A 47 -21.19 -0.94 8.73
N GLU A 48 -21.41 0.15 7.99
CA GLU A 48 -22.28 1.25 8.41
C GLU A 48 -23.77 0.93 8.15
N GLY A 49 -24.07 0.08 7.15
CA GLY A 49 -25.41 -0.41 6.84
C GLY A 49 -25.96 -1.52 7.76
N SER A 50 -25.22 -1.96 8.79
CA SER A 50 -25.64 -3.02 9.70
C SER A 50 -26.11 -2.50 11.09
N ALA A 51 -26.32 -1.19 11.23
CA ALA A 51 -26.78 -0.54 12.48
C ALA A 51 -28.16 0.14 12.35
N SER A 52 -29.04 -0.35 11.46
CA SER A 52 -30.44 0.07 11.37
C SER A 52 -31.38 -1.12 11.42
#